data_AF-A0A8S3HTZ4-F1
#
_entry.id   AF-A0A8S3HTZ4-F1
#
_cell.length_a   1.000
_cell.length_b   1.000
_cell.length_c   1.000
_cell.angle_alpha   90.00
_cell.angle_beta   90.00
_cell.angle_gamma   90.00
#
_symmetry.space_group_name_H-M   'P 1'
#
loop_
_entity.id
_entity.type
_entity.pdbx_description
1 polymer ?
#
loop_
_entity_poly.entity_id
_entity_poly.type
_entity_poly.pdbx_seq_one_letter_code
_entity_poly.pdbx_strand_id
1 'polypeptide(L)'
;KAEAYRQKTGAYIELDSNPLWSVFDKVILLLNDLRSKKYIPSWQLDKMMPKRETVQLAYLYFIPKPRKAGTPLRPIVSSMNMPTTGISKFLDKLIRPIFDKHARSTTFIDGVDLIHRLEAYTTNGHLIPKTYL
;
A
#
# COMPACT_ATOMS: atom_id res chain seq x y z
N LYS A 1 25.34 -10.90 7.23
CA LYS A 1 24.35 -11.45 6.25
C LYS A 1 23.51 -10.36 5.56
N ALA A 2 22.90 -9.43 6.30
CA ALA A 2 22.15 -8.31 5.69
C ALA A 2 23.03 -7.32 4.92
N GLU A 3 24.24 -7.03 5.41
CA GLU A 3 25.21 -6.14 4.75
C GLU A 3 25.77 -6.73 3.46
N ALA A 4 26.19 -8.01 3.48
CA ALA A 4 26.59 -8.75 2.28
C ALA A 4 25.46 -8.82 1.22
N TYR A 5 24.20 -8.92 1.64
CA TYR A 5 23.05 -8.89 0.71
C TYR A 5 22.80 -7.48 0.13
N ARG A 6 22.96 -6.43 0.95
CA ARG A 6 22.91 -5.03 0.49
C ARG A 6 24.00 -4.76 -0.55
N GLN A 7 25.25 -5.13 -0.27
CA GLN A 7 26.37 -4.96 -1.19
C GLN A 7 26.20 -5.76 -2.49
N LYS A 8 25.65 -6.99 -2.41
CA LYS A 8 25.42 -7.83 -3.58
C LYS A 8 24.33 -7.29 -4.52
N THR A 9 23.29 -6.66 -3.98
CA THR A 9 22.11 -6.26 -4.77
C THR A 9 22.09 -4.78 -5.16
N GLY A 10 22.80 -3.92 -4.42
CA GLY A 10 22.70 -2.46 -4.61
C GLY A 10 21.29 -1.90 -4.39
N ALA A 11 20.37 -2.70 -3.85
CA ALA A 11 18.95 -2.38 -3.79
C ALA A 11 18.59 -1.36 -2.70
N TYR A 12 19.51 -1.09 -1.77
CA TYR A 12 19.31 -0.19 -0.64
C TYR A 12 20.54 0.69 -0.46
N ILE A 13 20.29 1.98 -0.25
CA ILE A 13 21.30 2.95 0.16
C ILE A 13 21.04 3.36 1.61
N GLU A 14 22.11 3.53 2.37
CA GLU A 14 22.02 4.18 3.67
C GLU A 14 21.92 5.69 3.45
N LEU A 15 21.11 6.37 4.26
CA LEU A 15 20.93 7.80 4.20
C LEU A 15 21.65 8.44 5.37
N ASP A 16 22.33 9.55 5.13
CA ASP A 16 23.10 10.27 6.16
C ASP A 16 22.20 10.89 7.24
N SER A 17 20.91 11.10 6.94
CA SER A 17 19.95 11.70 7.85
C SER A 17 18.52 11.22 7.59
N ASN A 18 17.64 11.47 8.55
CA ASN A 18 16.23 11.13 8.46
C ASN A 18 15.51 12.02 7.41
N PRO A 19 14.99 11.43 6.31
CA PRO A 19 14.39 12.22 5.23
C PRO A 19 12.95 12.69 5.50
N LEU A 20 12.37 12.42 6.68
CA LEU A 20 10.96 12.68 6.98
C LEU A 20 10.52 14.10 6.61
N TRP A 21 11.24 15.10 7.12
CA TRP A 21 10.87 16.50 6.93
C TRP A 21 11.09 16.95 5.49
N SER A 22 12.15 16.48 4.82
CA SER A 22 12.36 16.76 3.39
C SER A 22 11.22 16.21 2.53
N VAL A 23 10.72 15.00 2.83
CA VAL A 23 9.58 14.42 2.12
C VAL A 23 8.28 15.16 2.47
N PHE A 24 8.09 15.52 3.74
CA PHE A 24 6.95 16.29 4.21
C PHE A 24 6.83 17.64 3.49
N ASP A 25 7.92 18.40 3.43
CA ASP A 25 7.95 19.71 2.78
C ASP A 25 7.68 19.60 1.28
N LYS A 26 8.23 18.58 0.60
CA LYS A 26 7.94 18.31 -0.81
C LYS A 26 6.45 18.05 -1.06
N VAL A 27 5.79 17.32 -0.17
CA VAL A 27 4.35 17.07 -0.28
C VAL A 27 3.56 18.36 -0.09
N ILE A 28 3.90 19.18 0.91
CA ILE A 28 3.23 20.48 1.13
C ILE A 28 3.40 21.39 -0.09
N LEU A 29 4.62 21.51 -0.61
CA LEU A 29 4.92 22.33 -1.79
C LEU A 29 4.11 21.88 -3.00
N LEU A 30 4.06 20.57 -3.27
CA LEU A 30 3.27 20.00 -4.36
C LEU A 30 1.78 20.36 -4.20
N LEU A 31 1.21 20.10 -3.02
CA LEU A 31 -0.22 20.31 -2.78
C LEU A 31 -0.62 21.80 -2.88
N ASN A 32 0.23 22.69 -2.39
CA ASN A 32 0.03 24.13 -2.50
C ASN A 32 0.15 24.62 -3.96
N ASP A 33 1.09 24.07 -4.74
CA ASP A 33 1.22 24.37 -6.18
C ASP A 33 -0.02 23.92 -6.97
N LEU A 34 -0.54 22.72 -6.69
CA LEU A 34 -1.78 22.24 -7.30
C LEU A 34 -2.97 23.14 -6.96
N ARG A 35 -3.02 23.64 -5.71
CA ARG A 35 -4.06 24.56 -5.26
C ARG A 35 -3.95 25.93 -5.94
N SER A 36 -2.76 26.50 -6.02
CA SER A 36 -2.53 27.82 -6.62
C SER A 36 -2.91 27.83 -8.10
N LYS A 37 -2.64 26.73 -8.81
CA LYS A 37 -3.05 26.49 -10.20
C LYS A 37 -4.53 26.12 -10.37
N LYS A 38 -5.30 26.07 -9.28
CA LYS A 38 -6.73 25.71 -9.25
C LYS A 38 -7.03 24.29 -9.78
N TYR A 39 -6.06 23.39 -9.78
CA TYR A 39 -6.29 21.98 -10.14
C TYR A 39 -7.06 21.22 -9.05
N ILE A 40 -6.97 21.68 -7.80
CA ILE A 40 -7.73 21.12 -6.68
C ILE A 40 -8.49 22.21 -5.88
N PRO A 41 -9.72 21.93 -5.42
CA PRO A 41 -10.43 22.76 -4.45
C PRO A 41 -9.84 22.65 -3.04
N SER A 42 -10.17 23.61 -2.17
CA SER A 42 -9.64 23.66 -0.79
C SER A 42 -9.93 22.40 0.01
N TRP A 43 -11.15 21.87 -0.10
CA TRP A 43 -11.53 20.68 0.66
C TRP A 43 -10.74 19.43 0.25
N GLN A 44 -10.22 19.37 -0.98
CA GLN A 44 -9.33 18.28 -1.42
C GLN A 44 -7.93 18.47 -0.85
N LEU A 45 -7.44 19.71 -0.84
CA LEU A 45 -6.17 20.07 -0.18
C LEU A 45 -6.19 19.64 1.29
N ASP A 46 -7.23 20.03 2.04
CA ASP A 46 -7.36 19.74 3.47
C ASP A 46 -7.38 18.22 3.76
N LYS A 47 -7.98 17.42 2.86
CA LYS A 47 -7.99 15.95 2.99
C LYS A 47 -6.65 15.29 2.68
N MET A 48 -5.85 15.90 1.80
CA MET A 48 -4.57 15.34 1.37
C MET A 48 -3.39 15.83 2.23
N MET A 49 -3.54 16.95 2.93
CA MET A 49 -2.48 17.57 3.71
C MET A 49 -2.01 16.62 4.84
N PRO A 50 -0.69 16.35 4.95
CA PRO A 50 -0.18 15.54 6.03
C PRO A 50 -0.25 16.30 7.37
N LYS A 51 -0.57 15.57 8.45
CA LYS A 51 -0.63 16.12 9.81
C LYS A 51 0.73 16.05 10.47
N ARG A 52 1.26 17.20 10.89
CA ARG A 52 2.62 17.30 11.45
C ARG A 52 2.80 16.48 12.73
N GLU A 53 1.74 16.34 13.51
CA GLU A 53 1.74 15.68 14.83
C GLU A 53 1.83 14.16 14.73
N THR A 54 1.35 13.59 13.62
CA THR A 54 1.23 12.13 13.45
C THR A 54 2.10 11.57 12.34
N VAL A 55 2.77 12.43 11.56
CA VAL A 55 3.50 12.02 10.36
C VAL A 55 4.73 11.19 10.70
N GLN A 56 4.95 10.11 9.96
CA GLN A 56 6.07 9.18 10.17
C GLN A 56 6.60 8.66 8.83
N LEU A 57 7.86 8.25 8.77
CA LEU A 57 8.38 7.54 7.61
C LEU A 57 7.86 6.11 7.57
N ALA A 58 7.79 5.56 6.37
CA ALA A 58 7.60 4.12 6.23
C ALA A 58 8.79 3.38 6.83
N TYR A 59 8.54 2.32 7.58
CA TYR A 59 9.58 1.51 8.22
C TYR A 59 9.31 0.02 8.07
N LEU A 60 10.39 -0.75 8.04
CA LEU A 60 10.36 -2.20 8.02
C LEU A 60 10.50 -2.73 9.44
N TYR A 61 9.57 -3.58 9.87
CA TYR A 61 9.65 -4.31 11.13
C TYR A 61 9.37 -5.79 10.92
N PHE A 62 9.67 -6.61 11.93
CA PHE A 62 9.59 -8.06 11.82
C PHE A 62 8.67 -8.63 12.90
N ILE A 63 7.69 -9.44 12.47
CA ILE A 63 6.80 -10.17 13.39
C ILE A 63 7.34 -11.59 13.57
N PRO A 64 7.50 -12.10 14.79
CA PRO A 64 7.95 -13.47 15.01
C PRO A 64 6.97 -14.51 14.46
N LYS A 65 7.49 -15.60 13.91
CA LYS A 65 6.76 -16.80 13.49
C LYS A 65 7.20 -17.98 14.38
N PRO A 66 6.59 -18.17 15.56
CA PRO A 66 7.03 -19.17 16.54
C PRO A 66 7.00 -20.61 16.01
N ARG A 67 6.12 -20.89 15.05
CA ARG A 67 5.83 -22.25 14.54
C ARG A 67 6.60 -22.63 13.27
N LYS A 68 7.56 -21.82 12.79
CA LYS A 68 8.30 -22.11 11.55
C LYS A 68 9.82 -22.12 11.79
N ALA A 69 10.38 -23.31 12.02
CA ALA A 69 11.82 -23.52 12.15
C ALA A 69 12.56 -22.97 10.90
N GLY A 70 13.68 -22.27 11.11
CA GLY A 70 14.51 -21.71 10.05
C GLY A 70 13.96 -20.44 9.35
N THR A 71 12.74 -19.98 9.65
CA THR A 71 12.22 -18.69 9.16
C THR A 71 11.50 -17.95 10.28
N PRO A 72 12.25 -17.44 11.27
CA PRO A 72 11.66 -16.99 12.53
C PRO A 72 10.89 -15.67 12.43
N LEU A 73 11.00 -14.93 11.31
CA LEU A 73 10.47 -13.56 11.20
C LEU A 73 9.65 -13.36 9.91
N ARG A 74 8.55 -12.63 10.01
CA ARG A 74 7.78 -12.07 8.87
C ARG A 74 8.17 -10.60 8.70
N PRO A 75 8.81 -10.20 7.59
CA PRO A 75 9.00 -8.78 7.30
C PRO A 75 7.65 -8.12 7.03
N ILE A 76 7.41 -6.95 7.62
CA ILE A 76 6.25 -6.09 7.38
C ILE A 76 6.74 -4.67 7.13
N VAL A 77 6.31 -4.08 6.02
CA VAL A 77 6.51 -2.66 5.75
C VAL A 77 5.29 -1.91 6.28
N SER A 78 5.49 -1.06 7.28
CA SER A 78 4.47 -0.11 7.73
C SER A 78 4.65 1.19 6.96
N SER A 79 3.61 1.64 6.28
CA SER A 79 3.53 2.96 5.64
C SER A 79 2.44 3.82 6.25
N MET A 80 2.07 3.55 7.52
CA MET A 80 1.04 4.30 8.22
C MET A 80 1.50 5.73 8.49
N ASN A 81 0.60 6.69 8.25
CA ASN A 81 0.82 8.11 8.46
C ASN A 81 2.01 8.71 7.69
N MET A 82 2.39 8.12 6.55
CA MET A 82 3.40 8.73 5.69
C MET A 82 2.91 10.06 5.10
N PRO A 83 3.82 11.00 4.76
CA PRO A 83 3.42 12.28 4.17
C PRO A 83 2.48 12.16 2.96
N THR A 84 2.62 11.09 2.17
CA THR A 84 1.81 10.86 0.95
C THR A 84 0.51 10.09 1.19
N THR A 85 0.18 9.66 2.43
CA THR A 85 -1.02 8.84 2.69
C THR A 85 -2.31 9.50 2.19
N GLY A 86 -2.45 10.82 2.40
CA GLY A 86 -3.62 11.58 1.94
C GLY A 86 -3.75 11.55 0.43
N ILE A 87 -2.65 11.78 -0.29
CA ILE A 87 -2.57 11.71 -1.75
C ILE A 87 -2.91 10.31 -2.25
N SER A 88 -2.33 9.25 -1.66
CA SER A 88 -2.61 7.87 -2.05
C SER A 88 -4.09 7.51 -1.88
N LYS A 89 -4.71 7.90 -0.76
CA LYS A 89 -6.16 7.68 -0.54
C LYS A 89 -7.02 8.46 -1.52
N PHE A 90 -6.59 9.65 -1.92
CA PHE A 90 -7.30 10.43 -2.92
C PHE A 90 -7.20 9.80 -4.31
N LEU A 91 -5.99 9.39 -4.72
CA LEU A 91 -5.77 8.69 -5.98
C LEU A 91 -6.55 7.37 -6.05
N ASP A 92 -6.55 6.59 -4.97
CA ASP A 92 -7.35 5.36 -4.87
C ASP A 92 -8.83 5.63 -5.17
N LYS A 93 -9.42 6.68 -4.59
CA LYS A 93 -10.80 7.07 -4.88
C LYS A 93 -11.02 7.49 -6.33
N LEU A 94 -10.06 8.16 -6.94
CA LEU A 94 -10.15 8.57 -8.34
C LEU A 94 -10.10 7.38 -9.30
N ILE A 95 -9.23 6.40 -9.03
CA ILE A 95 -9.08 5.22 -9.90
C ILE A 95 -10.10 4.13 -9.59
N ARG A 96 -10.76 4.19 -8.43
CA ARG A 96 -11.68 3.13 -7.97
C ARG A 96 -12.77 2.76 -8.99
N PRO A 97 -13.46 3.70 -9.67
CA PRO A 97 -14.46 3.33 -10.66
C PRO A 97 -13.89 2.54 -11.85
N ILE A 98 -12.67 2.84 -12.27
CA ILE A 98 -11.98 2.14 -13.35
C ILE A 98 -11.60 0.73 -12.89
N PHE A 99 -11.06 0.61 -11.68
CA PHE A 99 -10.78 -0.67 -11.05
C PHE A 99 -12.05 -1.54 -10.94
N ASP A 100 -13.14 -0.96 -10.46
CA ASP A 100 -14.41 -1.67 -10.28
C ASP A 100 -15.01 -2.14 -11.62
N LYS A 101 -14.80 -1.37 -12.70
CA LYS A 101 -15.27 -1.74 -14.04
C LYS A 101 -14.42 -2.83 -14.70
N HIS A 102 -13.10 -2.78 -14.58
CA HIS A 102 -12.19 -3.58 -15.41
C HIS A 102 -11.43 -4.67 -14.66
N ALA A 103 -11.10 -4.46 -13.38
CA ALA A 103 -10.26 -5.36 -12.60
C ALA A 103 -11.03 -6.11 -11.50
N ARG A 104 -12.24 -5.68 -11.16
CA ARG A 104 -13.05 -6.33 -10.12
C ARG A 104 -13.45 -7.75 -10.48
N SER A 105 -13.72 -8.04 -11.74
CA SER A 105 -14.06 -9.40 -12.19
C SER A 105 -12.88 -10.37 -12.03
N THR A 106 -11.65 -9.88 -12.13
CA THR A 106 -10.42 -10.69 -12.07
C THR A 106 -9.73 -10.67 -10.70
N THR A 107 -10.15 -9.80 -9.78
CA THR A 107 -9.52 -9.62 -8.47
C THR A 107 -10.45 -10.05 -7.35
N PHE A 108 -9.97 -10.94 -6.47
CA PHE A 108 -10.63 -11.29 -5.22
C PHE A 108 -10.36 -10.20 -4.18
N ILE A 109 -11.40 -9.72 -3.49
CA ILE A 109 -11.26 -8.67 -2.47
C ILE A 109 -10.81 -9.25 -1.13
N ASP A 110 -11.43 -10.35 -0.71
CA ASP A 110 -11.18 -11.02 0.56
C ASP A 110 -11.55 -12.50 0.49
N GLY A 111 -11.44 -13.20 1.62
CA GLY A 111 -11.77 -14.62 1.70
C GLY A 111 -13.25 -14.93 1.48
N VAL A 112 -14.16 -14.04 1.85
CA VAL A 112 -15.61 -14.24 1.68
C VAL A 112 -15.99 -14.05 0.22
N ASP A 113 -15.49 -12.99 -0.42
CA ASP A 113 -15.63 -12.76 -1.87
C ASP A 113 -15.03 -13.90 -2.68
N LEU A 114 -13.91 -14.46 -2.24
CA LEU A 114 -13.32 -15.66 -2.86
C LEU A 114 -14.27 -16.86 -2.78
N ILE A 115 -14.82 -17.17 -1.60
CA ILE A 115 -15.73 -18.32 -1.42
C ILE A 115 -16.98 -18.15 -2.28
N HIS A 116 -17.65 -17.01 -2.23
CA HIS A 116 -18.85 -16.77 -3.05
C HIS A 116 -18.57 -16.87 -4.55
N ARG A 117 -17.39 -16.42 -5.01
CA ARG A 117 -16.99 -16.56 -6.42
C ARG A 117 -16.67 -18.01 -6.79
N LEU A 118 -16.01 -18.76 -5.91
CA LEU A 118 -15.74 -20.19 -6.14
C LEU A 118 -17.05 -20.98 -6.22
N GLU A 119 -18.02 -20.69 -5.36
CA GLU A 119 -19.36 -21.28 -5.43
C GLU A 119 -20.05 -20.95 -6.75
N ALA A 120 -20.04 -19.68 -7.18
CA ALA A 120 -20.60 -19.27 -8.47
C ALA A 120 -19.92 -19.98 -9.66
N TYR A 121 -18.60 -20.14 -9.64
CA TYR A 121 -17.87 -20.86 -10.69
C TYR A 121 -18.18 -22.36 -10.69
N THR A 122 -18.42 -22.95 -9.52
CA THR A 122 -18.84 -24.35 -9.39
C THR A 122 -20.25 -24.54 -9.95
N THR A 123 -21.20 -23.68 -9.56
CA THR A 123 -22.58 -23.69 -10.06
C THR A 123 -22.65 -23.47 -11.57
N ASN A 124 -21.80 -22.60 -12.12
CA ASN A 124 -21.71 -22.33 -13.55
C ASN A 124 -20.89 -23.39 -14.33
N GLY A 125 -20.41 -24.44 -13.67
CA GLY A 125 -19.65 -25.53 -14.31
C GLY A 125 -18.24 -25.15 -14.78
N HIS A 126 -17.74 -23.97 -14.40
CA HIS A 126 -16.38 -23.51 -14.72
C HIS A 126 -15.31 -24.13 -13.81
N LEU A 127 -15.72 -24.59 -12.63
CA LEU A 127 -14.88 -25.34 -11.70
C LEU A 127 -15.51 -26.70 -11.47
N ILE A 128 -14.82 -27.74 -11.94
CA ILE A 128 -15.16 -29.13 -11.59
C ILE A 128 -14.42 -29.42 -10.27
N PRO A 129 -15.13 -29.69 -9.16
CA PRO A 129 -14.47 -30.06 -7.92
C PRO A 129 -13.73 -31.38 -8.14
N LYS A 130 -12.43 -31.32 -8.41
CA LYS A 130 -11.56 -32.49 -8.55
C LYS A 130 -10.85 -32.84 -7.24
N THR A 131 -11.11 -32.13 -6.16
CA THR A 131 -10.53 -32.43 -4.84
C THR A 131 -11.53 -33.27 -4.06
N TYR A 132 -11.13 -34.52 -3.89
CA TYR A 132 -11.85 -35.66 -3.35
C TYR A 132 -11.95 -35.64 -1.81
N LEU A 133 -12.94 -36.41 -1.35
CA LEU A 133 -13.00 -37.17 -0.10
C LEU A 133 -11.65 -37.80 0.30
#